data_AF-A0A376UEI3-F1
#
_entry.id   AF-A0A376UEI3-F1
#
_cell.length_a   1.000
_cell.length_b   1.000
_cell.length_c   1.000
_cell.angle_alpha   90.00
_cell.angle_beta   90.00
_cell.angle_gamma   90.00
#
_symmetry.space_group_name_H-M   'P 1'
#
loop_
_entity.id
_entity.type
_entity.pdbx_description
1 polymer ?
#
loop_
_entity_poly.entity_id
_entity_poly.type
_entity_poly.pdbx_seq_one_letter_code
_entity_poly.pdbx_strand_id
1 'polypeptide(L)'
;MPVISIAMLVGLMAMAALPPLNGFAGEWVIYQSFFKLSNSGAFVARLLGPLLAVGLAITGALAVMCMAKVYGVTFLGAPRTKEAENATCAPLLMSVSVVALAICCVIGGVAAPWLLPMLSAAVPLPLEPANTTVSQPMITLLLIACPLLPFIIMAICKGDRLPSRSRGAAWVCGYDTKNQW
;
A
#
# COMPACT_ATOMS: atom_id res chain seq x y z
N MET A 1 -16.97 0.95 13.03
CA MET A 1 -16.03 -0.10 13.50
C MET A 1 -14.57 0.31 13.21
N PRO A 2 -13.87 1.05 14.11
CA PRO A 2 -12.57 1.65 13.81
C PRO A 2 -11.43 0.62 13.66
N VAL A 3 -11.43 -0.44 14.47
CA VAL A 3 -10.36 -1.46 14.47
C VAL A 3 -10.30 -2.22 13.14
N ILE A 4 -11.45 -2.63 12.62
CA ILE A 4 -11.56 -3.36 11.35
C ILE A 4 -11.17 -2.46 10.18
N SER A 5 -11.54 -1.19 10.22
CA SER A 5 -11.16 -0.20 9.21
C SER A 5 -9.63 -0.08 9.11
N ILE A 6 -8.92 0.03 10.25
CA ILE A 6 -7.45 0.09 10.27
C ILE A 6 -6.84 -1.22 9.78
N ALA A 7 -7.35 -2.38 10.22
CA ALA A 7 -6.81 -3.67 9.79
C ALA A 7 -7.02 -3.91 8.28
N MET A 8 -8.18 -3.53 7.73
CA MET A 8 -8.43 -3.53 6.29
C MET A 8 -7.51 -2.57 5.54
N LEU A 9 -7.26 -1.38 6.08
CA LEU A 9 -6.31 -0.44 5.48
C LEU A 9 -4.92 -1.08 5.35
N VAL A 10 -4.42 -1.73 6.40
CA VAL A 10 -3.13 -2.43 6.37
C VAL A 10 -3.13 -3.55 5.32
N GLY A 11 -4.21 -4.33 5.22
CA GLY A 11 -4.35 -5.38 4.20
C GLY A 11 -4.35 -4.83 2.77
N LEU A 12 -5.08 -3.74 2.53
CA LEU A 12 -5.13 -3.05 1.23
C LEU A 12 -3.78 -2.43 0.86
N MET A 13 -3.06 -1.86 1.83
CA MET A 13 -1.68 -1.38 1.62
C MET A 13 -0.73 -2.52 1.28
N ALA A 14 -0.93 -3.71 1.86
CA ALA A 14 -0.11 -4.88 1.61
C ALA A 14 -0.33 -5.42 0.19
N MET A 15 -1.59 -5.46 -0.26
CA MET A 15 -1.95 -5.80 -1.63
C MET A 15 -1.44 -4.80 -2.66
N ALA A 16 -1.40 -3.52 -2.32
CA ALA A 16 -0.85 -2.47 -3.17
C ALA A 16 0.69 -2.37 -3.10
N ALA A 17 1.36 -3.37 -2.47
CA ALA A 17 2.80 -3.48 -2.37
C ALA A 17 3.49 -2.22 -1.81
N LEU A 18 2.86 -1.53 -0.86
CA LEU A 18 3.47 -0.35 -0.25
C LEU A 18 4.65 -0.73 0.66
N PRO A 19 5.75 0.05 0.66
CA PRO A 19 6.87 -0.13 1.59
C PRO A 19 6.35 0.20 2.99
N PRO A 20 6.13 -0.75 3.93
CA PRO A 20 7.05 -1.75 4.48
C PRO A 20 6.41 -3.17 4.61
N LEU A 21 5.44 -3.47 3.75
CA LEU A 21 4.60 -4.67 3.81
C LEU A 21 5.15 -5.81 2.95
N ASN A 22 4.65 -7.03 3.17
CA ASN A 22 5.07 -8.24 2.46
C ASN A 22 4.95 -8.13 0.93
N GLY A 23 3.93 -7.46 0.39
CA GLY A 23 3.76 -7.27 -1.05
C GLY A 23 4.93 -6.54 -1.71
N PHE A 24 5.51 -5.54 -1.04
CA PHE A 24 6.68 -4.80 -1.54
C PHE A 24 7.91 -5.71 -1.69
N ALA A 25 8.15 -6.59 -0.71
CA ALA A 25 9.29 -7.50 -0.76
C ALA A 25 9.22 -8.46 -1.95
N GLY A 26 8.02 -8.93 -2.30
CA GLY A 26 7.81 -9.78 -3.47
C GLY A 26 8.06 -9.04 -4.79
N GLU A 27 7.44 -7.87 -4.97
CA GLU A 27 7.65 -7.05 -6.17
C GLU A 27 9.12 -6.63 -6.33
N TRP A 28 9.81 -6.35 -5.23
CA TRP A 28 11.23 -5.98 -5.25
C TRP A 28 12.12 -7.09 -5.84
N VAL A 29 11.89 -8.35 -5.47
CA VAL A 29 12.63 -9.50 -6.04
C VAL A 29 12.34 -9.65 -7.54
N ILE A 30 11.12 -9.37 -7.97
CA ILE A 30 10.74 -9.38 -9.39
C ILE A 30 11.49 -8.27 -10.15
N TYR A 31 11.55 -7.06 -9.61
CA TYR A 31 12.34 -5.96 -10.18
C TYR A 31 13.83 -6.32 -10.30
N GLN A 32 14.42 -6.93 -9.27
CA GLN A 32 15.82 -7.37 -9.31
C GLN A 32 16.06 -8.41 -10.42
N SER A 33 15.11 -9.33 -10.62
CA SER A 33 15.16 -10.32 -11.68
C SER A 33 15.13 -9.67 -13.07
N PHE A 34 14.29 -8.65 -13.26
CA PHE A 34 14.24 -7.88 -14.51
C PHE A 34 15.50 -7.05 -14.75
N PHE A 35 16.09 -6.47 -13.71
CA PHE A 35 17.37 -5.76 -13.84
C PHE A 35 18.53 -6.69 -14.19
N LYS A 36 18.59 -7.90 -13.58
CA LYS A 36 19.55 -8.94 -13.97
C LYS A 36 19.36 -9.38 -15.42
N LEU A 37 18.11 -9.55 -15.86
CA LEU A 37 17.78 -9.90 -17.24
C LEU A 37 18.25 -8.80 -18.21
N SER A 38 18.04 -7.54 -17.84
CA SER A 38 18.50 -6.38 -18.62
C SER A 38 20.02 -6.32 -18.76
N ASN A 39 20.76 -6.73 -17.72
CA ASN A 39 22.23 -6.72 -17.74
C ASN A 39 22.85 -7.92 -18.48
N SER A 40 22.05 -8.82 -19.06
CA SER A 40 22.56 -9.95 -19.84
C SER A 40 23.01 -9.52 -21.24
N GLY A 41 23.97 -10.24 -21.83
CA GLY A 41 24.59 -9.90 -23.12
C GLY A 41 23.66 -9.96 -24.33
N ALA A 42 22.43 -10.47 -24.18
CA ALA A 42 21.45 -10.53 -25.27
C ALA A 42 20.72 -9.18 -25.43
N PHE A 43 20.79 -8.58 -26.63
CA PHE A 43 20.12 -7.31 -26.95
C PHE A 43 18.61 -7.32 -26.61
N VAL A 44 17.95 -8.45 -26.89
CA VAL A 44 16.52 -8.65 -26.59
C VAL A 44 16.22 -8.56 -25.09
N ALA A 45 17.07 -9.13 -24.24
CA ALA A 45 16.91 -9.11 -22.79
C ALA A 45 17.16 -7.71 -22.20
N ARG A 46 18.09 -6.96 -22.79
CA ARG A 46 18.41 -5.57 -22.44
C ARG A 46 17.27 -4.59 -22.69
N LEU A 47 16.45 -4.85 -23.71
CA LEU A 47 15.25 -4.07 -24.01
C LEU A 47 14.02 -4.55 -23.22
N LEU A 48 13.85 -5.87 -23.06
CA LEU A 48 12.70 -6.46 -22.35
C LEU A 48 12.71 -6.17 -20.84
N GLY A 49 13.88 -6.20 -20.20
CA GLY A 49 13.98 -5.99 -18.75
C GLY A 49 13.33 -4.67 -18.27
N PRO A 50 13.75 -3.50 -18.81
CA PRO A 50 13.13 -2.22 -18.49
C PRO A 50 11.66 -2.13 -18.88
N LEU A 51 11.27 -2.70 -20.02
CA LEU A 51 9.88 -2.70 -20.48
C LEU A 51 8.95 -3.43 -19.49
N LEU A 52 9.38 -4.59 -19.01
CA LEU A 52 8.65 -5.37 -18.00
C LEU A 52 8.60 -4.64 -16.65
N ALA A 53 9.69 -3.99 -16.25
CA ALA A 53 9.72 -3.18 -15.03
C ALA A 53 8.72 -2.01 -15.09
N VAL A 54 8.61 -1.33 -16.24
CA VAL A 54 7.62 -0.26 -16.46
C VAL A 54 6.20 -0.83 -16.45
N GLY A 55 5.97 -1.98 -17.10
CA GLY A 55 4.68 -2.67 -17.05
C GLY A 55 4.26 -2.98 -15.61
N LEU A 56 5.19 -3.50 -14.80
CA LEU A 56 4.96 -3.79 -13.39
C LEU A 56 4.68 -2.53 -12.56
N ALA A 57 5.36 -1.42 -12.86
CA ALA A 57 5.11 -0.14 -12.22
C ALA A 57 3.71 0.40 -12.52
N ILE A 58 3.24 0.26 -13.77
CA ILE A 58 1.88 0.67 -14.18
C ILE A 58 0.84 -0.18 -13.46
N THR A 59 1.05 -1.50 -13.37
CA THR A 59 0.13 -2.38 -12.63
C THR A 59 0.08 -2.03 -11.15
N GLY A 60 1.22 -1.72 -10.52
CA GLY A 60 1.27 -1.28 -9.12
C GLY A 60 0.52 0.04 -8.91
N ALA A 61 0.69 1.01 -9.81
CA ALA A 61 -0.03 2.29 -9.73
C ALA A 61 -1.56 2.11 -9.85
N LEU A 62 -2.02 1.26 -10.77
CA LEU A 62 -3.44 0.93 -10.91
C LEU A 62 -3.97 0.18 -9.68
N ALA A 63 -3.17 -0.72 -9.10
CA ALA A 63 -3.52 -1.42 -7.86
C ALA A 63 -3.72 -0.44 -6.70
N VAL A 64 -2.80 0.51 -6.49
CA VAL A 64 -2.93 1.54 -5.45
C VAL A 64 -4.21 2.36 -5.64
N MET A 65 -4.51 2.80 -6.88
CA MET A 65 -5.73 3.56 -7.18
C MET A 65 -7.00 2.75 -6.86
N CYS A 66 -7.05 1.49 -7.28
CA CYS A 66 -8.17 0.60 -7.01
C CYS A 66 -8.37 0.38 -5.51
N MET A 67 -7.30 0.08 -4.76
CA MET A 67 -7.39 -0.18 -3.32
C MET A 67 -7.76 1.09 -2.53
N ALA A 68 -7.23 2.26 -2.92
CA ALA A 68 -7.63 3.53 -2.32
C ALA A 68 -9.12 3.83 -2.55
N LYS A 69 -9.64 3.55 -3.75
CA LYS A 69 -11.06 3.69 -4.06
C LYS A 69 -11.91 2.74 -3.23
N VAL A 70 -11.53 1.46 -3.14
CA VAL A 70 -12.24 0.45 -2.34
C VAL A 70 -12.30 0.88 -0.86
N TYR A 71 -11.20 1.35 -0.30
CA TYR A 71 -11.18 1.86 1.08
C TYR A 71 -12.08 3.10 1.25
N GLY A 72 -12.00 4.05 0.31
CA GLY A 72 -12.78 5.28 0.34
C GLY A 72 -14.29 5.03 0.30
N VAL A 73 -14.76 4.15 -0.59
CA VAL A 73 -16.20 3.85 -0.72
C VAL A 73 -16.75 2.99 0.42
N THR A 74 -15.91 2.19 1.09
CA THR A 74 -16.35 1.27 2.15
C THR A 74 -16.34 1.90 3.54
N PHE A 75 -15.33 2.72 3.88
CA PHE A 75 -15.15 3.25 5.23
C PHE A 75 -15.29 4.78 5.36
N LEU A 76 -15.09 5.56 4.28
CA LEU A 76 -15.21 7.02 4.31
C LEU A 76 -16.53 7.55 3.69
N GLY A 77 -17.39 6.66 3.18
CA GLY A 77 -18.70 7.02 2.63
C GLY A 77 -19.76 7.25 3.72
N ALA A 78 -20.74 8.13 3.44
CA ALA A 78 -21.91 8.29 4.31
C ALA A 78 -22.77 7.01 4.30
N PRO A 79 -23.38 6.62 5.44
CA PRO A 79 -24.24 5.44 5.50
C PRO A 79 -25.45 5.63 4.57
N ARG A 80 -25.58 4.76 3.56
CA ARG A 80 -26.69 4.83 2.59
C ARG A 80 -27.94 4.06 3.04
N THR A 81 -27.85 3.26 4.11
CA THR A 81 -28.94 2.42 4.61
C THR A 81 -29.05 2.51 6.13
N LYS A 82 -30.25 2.29 6.68
CA LYS A 82 -30.53 2.36 8.13
C LYS A 82 -29.78 1.29 8.93
N GLU A 83 -29.44 0.18 8.27
CA GLU A 83 -28.65 -0.92 8.80
C GLU A 83 -27.16 -0.54 8.92
N ALA A 84 -26.65 0.34 8.05
CA ALA A 84 -25.28 0.85 8.15
C ALA A 84 -25.15 1.92 9.25
N GLU A 85 -26.22 2.66 9.53
CA GLU A 85 -26.27 3.65 10.62
C GLU A 85 -26.33 2.98 12.00
N ASN A 86 -26.97 1.80 12.09
CA ASN A 86 -27.07 0.99 13.32
C ASN A 86 -26.05 -0.15 13.39
N ALA A 87 -24.98 -0.12 12.58
CA ALA A 87 -23.99 -1.19 12.56
C ALA A 87 -23.29 -1.32 13.92
N THR A 88 -23.60 -2.39 14.64
CA THR A 88 -23.00 -2.73 15.93
C THR A 88 -21.55 -3.18 15.76
N CYS A 89 -20.74 -3.14 16.82
CA CYS A 89 -19.36 -3.62 16.74
C CYS A 89 -19.33 -5.12 16.39
N ALA A 90 -18.45 -5.51 15.46
CA ALA A 90 -18.32 -6.89 15.04
C ALA A 90 -17.90 -7.79 16.22
N PRO A 91 -18.29 -9.08 16.21
CA PRO A 91 -17.88 -10.03 17.23
C PRO A 91 -16.36 -10.10 17.36
N LEU A 92 -15.86 -10.18 18.60
CA LEU A 92 -14.43 -10.12 18.91
C LEU A 92 -13.60 -11.15 18.13
N LEU A 93 -14.12 -12.38 17.92
CA LEU A 93 -13.42 -13.41 17.13
C LEU A 93 -13.09 -12.96 15.71
N MET A 94 -14.01 -12.27 15.03
CA MET A 94 -13.79 -11.79 13.67
C MET A 94 -12.81 -10.62 13.63
N SER A 95 -12.84 -9.76 14.65
CA SER A 95 -11.85 -8.68 14.79
C SER A 95 -10.45 -9.23 15.04
N VAL A 96 -10.31 -10.25 15.89
CA VAL A 96 -9.01 -10.86 16.22
C VAL A 96 -8.39 -11.54 15.00
N SER A 97 -9.18 -12.28 14.20
CA SER A 97 -8.64 -12.94 13.01
C SER A 97 -8.14 -11.94 11.97
N VAL A 98 -8.91 -10.89 11.67
CA VAL A 98 -8.51 -9.85 10.70
C VAL A 98 -7.28 -9.08 11.18
N VAL A 99 -7.21 -8.74 12.47
CA VAL A 99 -6.05 -8.06 13.06
C VAL A 99 -4.82 -8.96 13.05
N ALA A 100 -4.97 -10.25 13.38
CA ALA A 100 -3.87 -11.20 13.34
C ALA A 100 -3.28 -11.33 11.92
N LEU A 101 -4.14 -11.44 10.89
CA LEU A 101 -3.68 -11.45 9.50
C LEU A 101 -2.97 -10.14 9.11
N ALA A 102 -3.50 -8.99 9.52
CA ALA A 102 -2.87 -7.70 9.24
C ALA A 102 -1.46 -7.60 9.87
N ILE A 103 -1.31 -8.07 11.12
CA ILE A 103 -0.01 -8.14 11.79
C ILE A 103 0.93 -9.09 11.05
N CYS A 104 0.46 -10.26 10.61
CA CYS A 104 1.26 -11.20 9.83
C CYS A 104 1.77 -10.58 8.51
N CYS A 105 0.97 -9.75 7.82
CA CYS A 105 1.41 -9.04 6.62
C CYS A 105 2.54 -8.04 6.90
N VAL A 106 2.49 -7.35 8.05
CA VAL A 106 3.55 -6.42 8.49
C VAL A 106 4.81 -7.20 8.87
N ILE A 107 4.67 -8.23 9.70
CA ILE A 107 5.79 -9.07 10.12
C ILE A 107 6.44 -9.72 8.90
N GLY A 108 5.66 -10.24 7.94
CA GLY A 108 6.20 -10.83 6.72
C GLY A 108 6.96 -9.83 5.83
N GLY A 109 6.53 -8.56 5.81
CA GLY A 109 7.23 -7.50 5.10
C GLY A 109 8.54 -7.10 5.76
N VAL A 110 8.50 -6.86 7.07
CA VAL A 110 9.68 -6.54 7.86
C VAL A 110 10.66 -7.71 7.85
N ALA A 111 10.17 -8.94 8.04
CA ALA A 111 10.96 -10.17 8.11
C ALA A 111 11.50 -10.67 6.74
N ALA A 112 11.08 -10.06 5.63
CA ALA A 112 11.49 -10.45 4.28
C ALA A 112 13.01 -10.64 4.05
N PRO A 113 13.92 -9.74 4.52
CA PRO A 113 15.36 -9.93 4.32
C PRO A 113 15.93 -11.14 5.07
N TRP A 114 15.25 -11.64 6.11
CA TRP A 114 15.61 -12.88 6.81
C TRP A 114 14.94 -14.12 6.18
N LEU A 115 13.78 -13.95 5.54
CA LEU A 115 13.06 -15.04 4.88
C LEU A 115 13.71 -15.46 3.55
N LEU A 116 14.23 -14.49 2.78
CA LEU A 116 14.88 -14.73 1.49
C LEU A 116 16.09 -15.71 1.55
N PRO A 117 17.05 -15.58 2.49
CA PRO A 117 18.15 -16.53 2.60
C PRO A 117 17.68 -17.93 3.05
N MET A 118 16.65 -18.03 3.89
CA MET A 118 16.05 -19.32 4.28
C MET A 118 15.41 -20.05 3.09
N LEU A 119 14.76 -19.30 2.20
CA LEU A 119 14.18 -19.86 0.97
C LEU A 119 15.26 -20.32 -0.02
N SER A 120 16.38 -19.58 -0.12
CA SER A 120 17.52 -19.97 -0.96
C SER A 120 18.23 -21.25 -0.47
N ALA A 121 18.16 -21.53 0.84
CA ALA A 121 18.68 -22.77 1.41
C ALA A 121 17.75 -23.97 1.16
N ALA A 122 16.44 -23.75 1.06
CA ALA A 122 15.44 -24.79 0.86
C ALA A 122 15.23 -25.18 -0.62
N VAL A 123 15.48 -24.25 -1.56
CA VAL A 123 15.35 -24.50 -3.00
C VAL A 123 16.72 -24.35 -3.66
N PRO A 124 17.33 -25.43 -4.19
CA PRO A 124 18.61 -25.39 -4.91
C PRO A 124 18.39 -24.83 -6.33
N LEU A 125 17.86 -23.62 -6.42
CA LEU A 125 17.95 -22.81 -7.63
C LEU A 125 19.31 -22.09 -7.59
N PRO A 126 19.95 -21.81 -8.73
CA PRO A 126 21.11 -20.93 -8.82
C PRO A 126 20.66 -19.47 -8.59
N LEU A 127 20.01 -19.22 -7.47
CA LEU A 127 19.81 -17.90 -6.91
C LEU A 127 21.15 -17.54 -6.29
N GLU A 128 22.12 -17.17 -7.12
CA GLU A 128 23.22 -16.32 -6.66
C GLU A 128 22.55 -15.21 -5.85
N PRO A 129 22.73 -15.16 -4.51
CA PRO A 129 22.23 -14.08 -3.69
C PRO A 129 22.97 -12.88 -4.23
N ALA A 130 22.32 -12.16 -5.15
CA ALA A 130 22.92 -11.04 -5.82
C ALA A 130 23.36 -10.14 -4.68
N ASN A 131 24.66 -9.94 -4.51
CA ASN A 131 25.18 -8.88 -3.67
C ASN A 131 24.36 -7.65 -4.05
N THR A 132 23.43 -7.28 -3.18
CA THR A 132 22.34 -6.40 -3.54
C THR A 132 22.96 -5.03 -3.71
N THR A 133 23.22 -4.65 -4.96
CA THR A 133 23.72 -3.32 -5.33
C THR A 133 22.76 -2.22 -4.91
N VAL A 134 21.55 -2.58 -4.48
CA VAL A 134 20.57 -1.68 -3.92
C VAL A 134 19.93 -2.36 -2.70
N SER A 135 20.23 -1.85 -1.51
CA SER A 135 19.73 -2.39 -0.25
C SER A 135 18.21 -2.14 -0.13
N GLN A 136 17.46 -3.23 -0.05
CA GLN A 136 16.02 -3.28 0.21
C GLN A 136 15.55 -2.31 1.34
N PRO A 137 16.27 -2.18 2.47
CA PRO A 137 15.94 -1.18 3.50
C PRO A 137 16.18 0.28 3.08
N MET A 138 17.14 0.57 2.20
CA MET A 138 17.42 1.95 1.78
C MET A 138 16.39 2.46 0.78
N ILE A 139 15.92 1.62 -0.13
CA ILE A 139 14.82 1.96 -1.06
C ILE A 139 13.50 2.12 -0.34
N THR A 140 13.19 1.25 0.64
CA THR A 140 11.99 1.42 1.46
C THR A 140 12.03 2.73 2.24
N LEU A 141 13.17 3.08 2.85
CA LEU A 141 13.37 4.38 3.47
C LEU A 141 13.20 5.54 2.48
N LEU A 142 13.76 5.43 1.27
CA LEU A 142 13.67 6.47 0.23
C LEU A 142 12.24 6.64 -0.29
N LEU A 143 11.52 5.53 -0.50
CA LEU A 143 10.12 5.52 -0.96
C LEU A 143 9.13 5.90 0.13
N ILE A 144 9.46 5.70 1.41
CA ILE A 144 8.68 6.22 2.55
C ILE A 144 8.97 7.72 2.75
N ALA A 145 10.22 8.14 2.55
CA ALA A 145 10.62 9.54 2.63
C ALA A 145 9.99 10.38 1.50
N CYS A 146 9.89 9.86 0.28
CA CYS A 146 9.32 10.56 -0.88
C CYS A 146 7.88 11.12 -0.65
N PRO A 147 6.92 10.39 -0.05
CA PRO A 147 5.60 10.91 0.32
C PRO A 147 5.57 11.60 1.69
N LEU A 148 6.44 11.24 2.64
CA LEU A 148 6.50 11.94 3.95
C LEU A 148 7.03 13.36 3.82
N LEU A 149 8.04 13.59 2.96
CA LEU A 149 8.67 14.88 2.77
C LEU A 149 7.70 15.97 2.29
N PRO A 150 6.84 15.78 1.26
CA PRO A 150 5.81 16.75 0.90
C PRO A 150 4.72 16.88 1.97
N PHE A 151 4.43 15.83 2.75
CA PHE A 151 3.49 15.91 3.87
C PHE A 151 4.03 16.74 5.04
N ILE A 152 5.33 16.61 5.33
CA ILE A 152 6.07 17.39 6.32
C ILE A 152 6.19 18.85 5.86
N ILE A 153 6.57 19.09 4.60
CA ILE A 153 6.55 20.44 4.00
C ILE A 153 5.14 21.03 4.11
N MET A 154 4.11 20.25 3.78
CA MET A 154 2.71 20.69 3.87
C MET A 154 2.27 21.01 5.31
N ALA A 155 2.81 20.31 6.31
CA ALA A 155 2.55 20.53 7.73
C ALA A 155 3.32 21.74 8.30
N ILE A 156 4.55 21.98 7.84
CA ILE A 156 5.38 23.12 8.24
C ILE A 156 4.90 24.40 7.55
N CYS A 157 4.61 24.35 6.25
CA CYS A 157 4.04 25.46 5.48
C CYS A 157 2.54 25.69 5.76
N LYS A 158 1.97 25.02 6.77
CA LYS A 158 0.57 25.18 7.18
C LYS A 158 0.30 26.53 7.88
N GLY A 159 1.35 27.26 8.26
CA GLY A 159 1.28 28.59 8.86
C GLY A 159 0.72 29.69 7.94
N ASP A 160 0.92 29.57 6.63
CA ASP A 160 0.52 30.60 5.65
C ASP A 160 -0.74 30.23 4.85
N ARG A 161 -1.56 29.31 5.36
CA ARG A 161 -2.82 28.99 4.69
C ARG A 161 -3.83 30.11 4.93
N LEU A 162 -4.36 30.64 3.83
CA LEU A 162 -5.60 31.39 3.85
C LEU A 162 -6.64 30.60 4.67
N PRO A 163 -7.48 31.29 5.46
CA PRO A 163 -8.51 30.64 6.28
C PRO A 163 -9.26 29.64 5.43
N SER A 164 -9.46 28.43 5.97
CA SER A 164 -10.24 27.37 5.34
C SER A 164 -11.49 28.01 4.77
N ARG A 165 -11.53 28.17 3.44
CA ARG A 165 -12.74 28.65 2.79
C ARG A 165 -13.69 27.49 3.02
N SER A 166 -14.53 27.62 4.04
CA SER A 166 -15.74 26.84 4.22
C SER A 166 -16.52 27.00 2.93
N ARG A 167 -16.21 26.14 1.96
CA ARG A 167 -17.03 25.93 0.79
C ARG A 167 -18.28 25.31 1.38
N GLY A 168 -19.26 26.16 1.65
CA GLY A 168 -20.61 25.72 2.02
C GLY A 168 -21.01 24.62 1.07
N ALA A 169 -21.59 23.55 1.64
CA ALA A 169 -22.41 22.53 0.99
C ALA A 169 -22.26 22.39 -0.54
N ALA A 170 -21.04 22.19 -1.05
CA ALA A 170 -20.82 22.20 -2.50
C ALA A 170 -21.32 20.91 -3.20
N TRP A 171 -21.71 19.91 -2.40
CA TRP A 171 -22.17 18.60 -2.85
C TRP A 171 -23.29 18.07 -1.95
N VAL A 172 -24.26 18.92 -1.62
CA VAL A 172 -25.53 18.43 -1.10
C VAL A 172 -26.43 18.16 -2.29
N CYS A 173 -26.25 17.00 -2.91
CA CYS A 173 -27.23 16.41 -3.82
C CYS A 173 -28.51 16.04 -3.04
N GLY A 174 -29.21 17.04 -2.48
CA GLY A 174 -30.55 16.88 -1.90
C GLY A 174 -30.64 16.23 -0.51
N TYR A 175 -29.53 15.96 0.19
CA TYR A 175 -29.57 15.40 1.56
C TYR A 175 -29.77 16.44 2.68
N ASP A 176 -29.99 17.72 2.36
CA ASP A 176 -30.48 18.69 3.34
C ASP A 176 -32.00 18.58 3.45
N THR A 177 -32.50 17.46 3.97
CA THR A 177 -33.88 17.40 4.42
C THR A 177 -33.97 16.77 5.80
N LYS A 178 -34.38 17.65 6.73
CA LYS A 178 -35.01 17.40 8.03
C LYS A 178 -34.08 17.11 9.20
N ASN A 179 -33.81 18.16 9.98
CA ASN A 179 -33.96 18.15 11.45
C ASN A 179 -34.12 19.59 11.97
N GLN A 180 -35.20 20.25 11.52
CA GLN A 180 -35.79 21.40 12.22
C GLN A 180 -37.25 21.07 12.55
N TRP A 181 -37.42 20.26 13.59
CA TRP A 181 -38.55 20.26 14.51
C TRP A 181 -37.99 19.93 15.89
#